data_AF-A0AA88ATG7-F1
#
_entry.id   AF-A0AA88ATG7-F1
#
_cell.length_a   1.000
_cell.length_b   1.000
_cell.length_c   1.000
_cell.angle_alpha   90.00
_cell.angle_beta   90.00
_cell.angle_gamma   90.00
#
_symmetry.space_group_name_H-M   'P 1'
#
loop_
_entity.id
_entity.type
_entity.pdbx_description
1 polymer ?
#
loop_
_entity_poly.entity_id
_entity_poly.type
_entity_poly.pdbx_seq_one_letter_code
_entity_poly.pdbx_strand_id
1 'polypeptide(L)'
;MQNWAAIARGSHDIMPPTFIGGSLRPAVNHFPSTWTWKYNRETMTTRRFVFHVLKLASLKSKIEAITAVLPTKVELVTSCYSPAS
;
A
#
# COMPACT_ATOMS: atom_id res chain seq x y z
N MET A 1 -12.48 -6.27 -2.70
CA MET A 1 -13.74 -5.51 -2.60
C MET A 1 -14.47 -5.31 -3.92
N GLN A 2 -13.79 -5.30 -5.09
CA GLN A 2 -14.43 -5.06 -6.38
C GLN A 2 -15.57 -6.03 -6.71
N ASN A 3 -15.35 -7.35 -6.61
CA ASN A 3 -16.41 -8.34 -6.84
C ASN A 3 -17.59 -8.21 -5.88
N TRP A 4 -17.32 -8.00 -4.60
CA TRP A 4 -18.37 -7.81 -3.59
C TRP A 4 -19.23 -6.58 -3.91
N ALA A 5 -18.59 -5.47 -4.31
CA ALA A 5 -19.30 -4.27 -4.72
C ALA A 5 -20.07 -4.45 -6.04
N ALA A 6 -19.55 -5.27 -6.96
CA ALA A 6 -20.22 -5.61 -8.21
C ALA A 6 -21.48 -6.45 -7.96
N ILE A 7 -21.39 -7.48 -7.11
CA ILE A 7 -22.52 -8.31 -6.66
C ILE A 7 -23.59 -7.44 -6.01
N ALA A 8 -23.19 -6.53 -5.10
CA ALA A 8 -24.12 -5.63 -4.41
C ALA A 8 -24.87 -4.69 -5.37
N ARG A 9 -24.27 -4.35 -6.52
CA ARG A 9 -24.90 -3.55 -7.58
C ARG A 9 -25.71 -4.40 -8.59
N GLY A 10 -25.78 -5.72 -8.41
CA GLY A 10 -26.43 -6.63 -9.34
C GLY A 10 -25.67 -6.82 -10.66
N SER A 11 -24.37 -6.50 -10.69
CA SER A 11 -23.55 -6.74 -11.88
C SER A 11 -23.38 -8.22 -12.12
N HIS A 12 -23.57 -8.66 -13.36
CA HIS A 12 -23.28 -10.03 -13.80
C HIS A 12 -21.83 -10.22 -14.25
N ASP A 13 -21.11 -9.11 -14.48
CA ASP A 13 -19.67 -9.13 -14.76
C ASP A 13 -18.89 -9.22 -13.43
N ILE A 14 -18.77 -10.46 -12.94
CA ILE A 14 -18.04 -10.79 -11.71
C ILE A 14 -16.83 -11.64 -12.12
N MET A 15 -15.63 -11.13 -11.87
CA MET A 15 -14.40 -11.85 -12.19
C MET A 15 -14.09 -12.88 -11.08
N PRO A 16 -14.20 -14.20 -11.30
CA PRO A 16 -13.91 -15.17 -10.25
C PRO A 16 -12.45 -15.06 -9.77
N PRO A 17 -12.18 -15.17 -8.47
CA PRO A 17 -10.82 -15.14 -7.97
C PRO A 17 -10.03 -16.37 -8.45
N THR A 18 -8.78 -16.15 -8.86
CA THR A 18 -7.84 -17.21 -9.21
C THR A 18 -6.97 -17.54 -7.99
N PHE A 19 -7.07 -18.76 -7.46
CA PHE A 19 -6.35 -19.19 -6.26
C PHE A 19 -5.01 -19.91 -6.54
N ILE A 20 -4.41 -19.67 -7.70
CA ILE A 20 -3.17 -20.32 -8.13
C ILE A 20 -1.94 -19.73 -7.41
N GLY A 21 -2.00 -18.48 -6.95
CA GLY A 21 -0.85 -17.83 -6.30
C GLY A 21 -0.34 -18.54 -5.04
N GLY A 22 -1.23 -19.24 -4.33
CA GLY A 22 -0.86 -20.04 -3.15
C GLY A 22 -0.12 -21.33 -3.50
N SER A 23 -0.45 -21.97 -4.63
CA SER A 23 0.20 -23.21 -5.06
C SER A 23 1.57 -23.00 -5.70
N LEU A 24 1.88 -21.76 -6.12
CA LEU A 24 3.23 -21.36 -6.56
C LEU A 24 4.26 -21.37 -5.42
N ARG A 25 3.81 -21.50 -4.17
CA ARG A 25 4.67 -21.65 -3.00
C ARG A 25 4.37 -23.01 -2.35
N PRO A 26 5.35 -23.93 -2.29
CA PRO A 26 5.16 -25.19 -1.59
C PRO A 26 4.74 -24.93 -0.14
N ALA A 27 3.73 -25.65 0.34
CA ALA A 27 3.36 -25.60 1.74
C ALA A 27 4.52 -26.18 2.56
N VAL A 28 5.20 -25.33 3.32
CA VAL A 28 6.21 -25.78 4.29
C VAL A 28 5.49 -26.05 5.60
N ASN A 29 5.43 -27.33 6.00
CA ASN A 29 4.71 -27.81 7.19
C ASN A 29 5.28 -27.32 8.55
N HIS A 30 6.24 -26.39 8.56
CA HIS A 30 7.08 -26.11 9.73
C HIS A 30 7.23 -24.64 10.11
N PHE A 31 6.46 -23.72 9.51
CA PHE A 31 6.40 -22.38 10.09
C PHE A 31 5.33 -22.38 11.19
N PRO A 32 5.69 -22.32 12.49
CA PRO A 32 4.71 -21.91 13.48
C PRO A 32 4.15 -20.59 12.98
N SER A 33 2.82 -20.50 12.82
CA SER A 33 2.16 -19.22 12.57
C SER A 33 2.75 -18.27 13.59
N THR A 34 3.45 -17.22 13.16
CA THR A 34 4.06 -16.28 14.10
C THR A 34 2.91 -15.69 14.90
N TRP A 35 2.73 -16.21 16.11
CA TRP A 35 1.74 -15.73 17.03
C TRP A 35 2.02 -14.25 17.19
N THR A 36 0.99 -13.48 16.84
CA THR A 36 0.94 -12.03 16.87
C THR A 36 1.87 -11.46 17.94
N TRP A 37 2.89 -10.72 17.53
CA TRP A 37 3.56 -9.79 18.43
C TRP A 37 2.46 -8.84 18.90
N LYS A 38 1.87 -9.10 20.07
CA LYS A 38 0.97 -8.16 20.74
C LYS A 38 1.86 -7.03 21.25
N TYR A 39 2.28 -6.18 20.33
CA TYR A 39 2.99 -4.96 20.65
C TYR A 39 2.06 -4.12 21.53
N ASN A 40 2.54 -3.76 22.72
CA ASN A 40 1.76 -2.94 23.63
C ASN A 40 1.45 -1.60 22.94
N ARG A 41 0.18 -1.40 22.56
CA ARG A 41 -0.33 -0.24 21.82
C ARG A 41 -0.52 0.99 22.69
N GLU A 42 -0.29 0.91 24.00
CA GLU A 42 -0.62 1.96 24.96
C GLU A 42 0.03 3.32 24.66
N THR A 43 1.07 3.37 23.81
CA THR A 43 1.75 4.61 23.40
C THR A 43 1.73 4.89 21.90
N MET A 44 1.19 4.00 21.06
CA MET A 44 1.17 4.18 19.60
C MET A 44 -0.11 4.87 19.14
N THR A 45 0.02 6.11 18.67
CA THR A 45 -1.08 6.81 17.99
C THR A 45 -0.94 6.67 16.47
N THR A 46 -1.95 6.08 15.82
CA THR A 46 -2.03 6.08 14.36
C THR A 46 -2.63 7.40 13.88
N ARG A 47 -1.90 8.13 13.04
CA ARG A 47 -2.38 9.38 12.42
C ARG A 47 -2.48 9.23 10.91
N ARG A 48 -3.53 9.82 10.33
CA ARG A 48 -3.70 9.88 8.87
C ARG A 48 -3.09 11.18 8.33
N PHE A 49 -1.98 11.06 7.62
CA PHE A 49 -1.39 12.17 6.88
C PHE A 49 -1.85 12.12 5.42
N VAL A 50 -2.50 13.19 4.95
CA VAL A 50 -3.05 13.27 3.59
C VAL A 50 -2.21 14.22 2.74
N PHE A 51 -1.72 13.74 1.60
CA PHE A 51 -1.04 14.56 0.61
C PHE A 51 -2.03 14.90 -0.51
N HIS A 52 -2.56 16.12 -0.46
CA HIS A 52 -3.46 16.62 -1.50
C HIS A 52 -2.73 16.76 -2.84
N VAL A 53 -3.49 16.78 -3.93
CA VAL A 53 -2.96 16.91 -5.31
C VAL A 53 -2.02 18.11 -5.45
N LEU A 54 -2.38 19.27 -4.87
CA LEU A 54 -1.55 20.48 -4.87
C LEU A 54 -0.21 20.28 -4.15
N LYS A 55 -0.20 19.53 -3.05
CA LYS A 55 1.03 19.24 -2.28
C LYS A 55 1.94 18.28 -3.05
N LEU A 56 1.37 17.28 -3.71
CA LEU A 56 2.12 16.38 -4.59
C LEU A 56 2.68 17.11 -5.82
N ALA A 57 1.90 18.03 -6.42
CA ALA A 57 2.36 18.84 -7.55
C ALA A 57 3.52 19.76 -7.16
N SER A 58 3.42 20.43 -6.00
CA SER A 58 4.51 21.23 -5.45
C SER A 58 5.78 20.40 -5.22
N LEU A 59 5.63 19.19 -4.67
CA LEU A 59 6.76 18.30 -4.43
C LEU A 59 7.40 17.81 -5.74
N LYS A 60 6.58 17.49 -6.75
CA LYS A 60 7.03 17.10 -8.09
C LYS A 60 7.82 18.23 -8.76
N SER A 61 7.31 19.46 -8.72
CA SER A 61 7.98 20.64 -9.29
C SER A 61 9.36 20.90 -8.68
N LYS A 62 9.54 20.67 -7.38
CA LYS A 62 10.86 20.77 -6.72
C LYS A 62 11.87 19.76 -7.25
N ILE A 63 11.41 18.57 -7.64
CA ILE A 63 12.27 17.48 -8.12
C ILE A 63 12.54 17.61 -9.62
N GLU A 64 11.58 18.09 -10.40
CA GLU A 64 11.77 18.42 -11.82
C GLU A 64 12.90 19.45 -12.03
N ALA A 65 13.15 20.32 -11.05
CA ALA A 65 14.29 21.24 -11.08
C ALA A 65 15.67 20.56 -10.92
N ILE A 66 15.71 19.30 -10.45
CA ILE A 66 16.93 18.58 -10.04
C ILE A 66 17.20 17.37 -10.95
N THR A 67 16.14 16.69 -11.43
CA THR A 67 16.25 15.48 -12.24
C THR A 67 15.21 15.42 -13.34
N ALA A 68 15.59 14.85 -14.49
CA ALA A 68 14.69 14.57 -15.60
C ALA A 68 13.79 13.33 -15.35
N VAL A 69 14.15 12.49 -14.38
CA VAL A 69 13.37 11.29 -14.03
C VAL A 69 12.31 11.67 -13.01
N LEU A 70 11.05 11.51 -13.41
CA LEU A 70 9.90 11.86 -12.58
C LEU A 70 9.52 10.71 -11.64
N PRO A 71 9.65 10.87 -10.32
CA PRO A 71 9.25 9.85 -9.37
C PRO A 71 7.73 9.67 -9.32
N THR A 72 7.31 8.46 -8.97
CA THR A 72 5.93 8.10 -8.70
C THR A 72 5.40 8.83 -7.45
N LYS A 73 4.08 8.94 -7.32
CA LYS A 73 3.44 9.54 -6.13
C LYS A 73 3.82 8.80 -4.83
N VAL A 74 4.09 7.50 -4.90
CA VAL A 74 4.49 6.71 -3.73
C VAL A 74 5.88 7.11 -3.29
N GLU A 75 6.85 7.15 -4.21
CA GLU A 75 8.24 7.54 -3.93
C GLU A 75 8.33 8.97 -3.38
N LEU A 76 7.55 9.87 -3.95
CA LEU A 76 7.39 11.25 -3.46
C LEU A 76 6.94 11.29 -1.99
N VAL A 77 5.92 10.51 -1.63
CA VAL A 77 5.40 10.51 -0.27
C VAL A 77 6.36 9.81 0.69
N THR A 78 6.95 8.69 0.31
CA THR A 78 7.85 7.92 1.19
C THR A 78 9.14 8.67 1.50
N SER A 79 9.68 9.45 0.54
CA SER A 79 10.86 10.29 0.79
C SER A 79 10.64 11.35 1.86
N CYS A 80 9.40 11.79 2.09
CA CYS A 80 9.07 12.75 3.14
C CYS A 80 9.12 12.15 4.57
N TYR A 81 9.16 10.82 4.70
CA TYR A 81 9.16 10.10 5.98
C TYR A 81 10.48 9.40 6.30
N SER A 82 11.42 9.35 5.34
CA SER A 82 12.75 8.81 5.62
C SER A 82 13.57 9.88 6.35
N PRO A 83 14.13 9.59 7.54
CA PRO A 83 15.06 10.50 8.18
C PRO A 83 16.27 10.68 7.27
N ALA A 84 16.65 11.93 6.99
CA ALA A 84 17.92 12.23 6.34
C ALA A 84 19.05 11.58 7.14
N SER A 85 19.80 10.69 6.49
CA SER A 85 21.03 10.10 7.04
C SER A 85 22.14 11.13 7.09
#